data_AF-A0A0F9DCF0-F1
#
_entry.id   AF-A0A0F9DCF0-F1
#
_cell.length_a   1.000
_cell.length_b   1.000
_cell.length_c   1.000
_cell.angle_alpha   90.00
_cell.angle_beta   90.00
_cell.angle_gamma   90.00
#
_symmetry.space_group_name_H-M   'P 1'
#
loop_
_entity.id
_entity.type
_entity.pdbx_description
1 polymer ?
#
loop_
_entity_poly.entity_id
_entity_poly.type
_entity_poly.pdbx_seq_one_letter_code
_entity_poly.pdbx_strand_id
1 'polypeptide(L)'
;MTVEEVAEVTAHHRSTWCRCGKSRNGCTCRSPMDDLSVVALINQGYGLTDIGMMFGVSRERVRQIAMRQGRKTAGSLPRVWDDKLNRFRVITRKERDTRRRLIRRALHHRTVRQRREVRRVHELTTLKALAKQLGRVPVFQELVTAVGKSVAGISLDWGKDRKKPGGYGVAMARLYRTAGFEVRGVGYSG
;
A
#
# COMPACT_ATOMS: atom_id res chain seq x y z
N MET A 1 -0.26 -12.54 37.02
CA MET A 1 -0.06 -12.31 35.58
C MET A 1 0.50 -10.91 35.40
N THR A 2 1.73 -10.80 34.90
CA THR A 2 2.40 -9.51 34.67
C THR A 2 1.78 -8.80 33.47
N VAL A 3 1.93 -7.48 33.36
CA VAL A 3 1.40 -6.71 32.22
C VAL A 3 2.05 -7.14 30.89
N GLU A 4 3.29 -7.63 30.95
CA GLU A 4 4.02 -8.21 29.81
C GLU A 4 3.38 -9.52 29.36
N GLU A 5 3.02 -10.41 30.30
CA GLU A 5 2.26 -11.63 30.03
C GLU A 5 0.87 -11.32 29.45
N VAL A 6 0.18 -10.28 29.94
CA VAL A 6 -1.11 -9.85 29.38
C VAL A 6 -0.93 -9.36 27.94
N ALA A 7 0.10 -8.55 27.66
CA ALA A 7 0.37 -8.06 26.31
C ALA A 7 0.69 -9.20 25.33
N GLU A 8 1.43 -10.20 25.78
CA GLU A 8 1.82 -11.38 25.00
C GLU A 8 0.63 -12.29 24.71
N VAL A 9 -0.16 -12.65 25.74
CA VAL A 9 -1.41 -13.41 25.58
C VAL A 9 -2.38 -12.66 24.66
N THR A 10 -2.52 -11.35 24.82
CA THR A 10 -3.41 -10.54 23.99
C THR A 10 -2.93 -10.51 22.53
N ALA A 11 -1.63 -10.36 22.27
CA ALA A 11 -1.11 -10.40 20.90
C ALA A 11 -1.34 -11.77 20.21
N HIS A 12 -1.20 -12.87 20.95
CA HIS A 12 -1.39 -14.24 20.44
C HIS A 12 -2.86 -14.62 20.21
N HIS A 13 -3.80 -14.01 20.93
CA HIS A 13 -5.21 -14.44 20.96
C HIS A 13 -6.19 -13.56 20.16
N ARG A 14 -5.70 -12.71 19.24
CA ARG A 14 -6.53 -11.79 18.43
C ARG A 14 -7.74 -12.43 17.73
N SER A 15 -7.68 -13.72 17.37
CA SER A 15 -8.79 -14.46 16.75
C SER A 15 -9.84 -14.99 17.74
N THR A 16 -9.58 -14.96 19.05
CA THR A 16 -10.43 -15.59 20.08
C THR A 16 -11.35 -14.61 20.83
N TRP A 17 -11.27 -13.31 20.56
CA TRP A 17 -12.05 -12.29 21.29
C TRP A 17 -13.49 -12.12 20.80
N CYS A 18 -13.78 -12.71 19.64
CA CYS A 18 -15.11 -12.78 19.10
C CYS A 18 -15.68 -14.17 19.39
N ARG A 19 -16.64 -14.24 20.32
CA ARG A 19 -17.52 -15.42 20.40
C ARG A 19 -18.56 -15.28 19.30
N CYS A 20 -18.32 -15.97 18.19
CA CYS A 20 -19.33 -16.17 17.17
C CYS A 20 -20.15 -17.41 17.58
N GLY A 21 -21.38 -17.18 18.05
CA GLY A 21 -22.34 -18.27 18.25
C GLY A 21 -22.78 -18.84 16.90
N LYS A 22 -23.24 -20.10 16.87
CA LYS A 22 -23.84 -20.72 15.66
C LYS A 22 -25.20 -20.12 15.27
N SER A 23 -25.78 -19.21 16.07
CA SER A 23 -27.06 -18.58 15.79
C SER A 23 -26.90 -17.30 14.97
N ARG A 24 -27.91 -17.00 14.15
CA ARG A 24 -27.96 -15.93 13.12
C ARG A 24 -27.70 -14.49 13.60
N ASN A 25 -27.42 -14.26 14.88
CA ASN A 25 -27.29 -12.93 15.47
C ASN A 25 -25.88 -12.63 15.99
N GLY A 26 -24.96 -12.42 15.05
CA GLY A 26 -23.73 -11.63 15.25
C GLY A 26 -22.62 -12.24 16.12
N CYS A 27 -21.38 -11.99 15.73
CA CYS A 27 -20.24 -12.22 16.61
C CYS A 27 -20.24 -11.18 17.73
N THR A 28 -20.22 -11.62 18.99
CA THR A 28 -19.97 -10.71 20.12
C THR A 28 -18.47 -10.66 20.36
N CYS A 29 -17.85 -9.55 19.92
CA CYS A 29 -16.45 -9.27 20.19
C CYS A 29 -16.32 -8.48 21.49
N ARG A 30 -15.88 -9.14 22.56
CA ARG A 30 -15.43 -8.45 23.78
C ARG A 30 -13.93 -8.28 23.68
N SER A 31 -13.48 -7.10 23.28
CA SER A 31 -12.06 -6.76 23.38
C SER A 31 -11.65 -6.92 24.84
N PRO A 32 -10.56 -7.64 25.16
CA PRO A 32 -10.06 -7.77 26.55
C PRO A 32 -9.44 -6.47 27.07
N MET A 33 -9.55 -5.38 26.32
CA MET A 33 -9.05 -4.07 26.69
C MET A 33 -9.94 -3.43 27.74
N ASP A 34 -9.53 -3.50 29.00
CA ASP A 34 -10.07 -2.67 30.07
C ASP A 34 -9.30 -1.33 30.17
N ASP A 35 -9.94 -0.33 30.75
CA ASP A 35 -9.36 1.00 30.90
C ASP A 35 -8.07 0.98 31.76
N LEU A 36 -7.99 0.04 32.72
CA LEU A 36 -6.83 -0.14 33.60
C LEU A 36 -5.60 -0.68 32.86
N SER A 37 -5.74 -1.67 31.98
CA SER A 37 -4.61 -2.18 31.18
C SER A 37 -4.07 -1.11 30.24
N VAL A 38 -4.94 -0.28 29.64
CA VAL A 38 -4.50 0.84 28.80
C VAL A 38 -3.65 1.82 29.60
N VAL A 39 -4.09 2.20 30.80
CA VAL A 39 -3.34 3.12 31.67
C VAL A 39 -2.02 2.51 32.12
N ALA A 40 -2.01 1.23 32.52
CA ALA A 40 -0.80 0.52 32.92
C ALA A 40 0.24 0.50 31.80
N LEU A 41 -0.18 0.18 30.57
CA LEU A 41 0.70 0.16 29.40
C LEU A 41 1.22 1.56 29.04
N ILE A 42 0.39 2.60 29.14
CA ILE A 42 0.84 3.99 28.95
C ILE A 42 1.92 4.34 29.99
N ASN A 43 1.72 3.99 31.26
CA ASN A 43 2.70 4.25 32.33
C ASN A 43 4.01 3.47 32.12
N GLN A 44 3.96 2.31 31.47
CA GLN A 44 5.14 1.52 31.04
C GLN A 44 5.78 2.03 29.73
N GLY A 45 5.30 3.16 29.20
CA GLY A 45 5.85 3.82 28.02
C GLY A 45 5.40 3.22 26.69
N TYR A 46 4.39 2.35 26.66
CA TYR A 46 3.83 1.85 25.40
C TYR A 46 3.10 2.97 24.65
N GLY A 47 3.26 3.00 23.33
CA GLY A 47 2.54 3.94 22.48
C GLY A 47 1.10 3.54 22.23
N LEU A 48 0.24 4.52 21.95
CA LEU A 48 -1.16 4.28 21.62
C LEU A 48 -1.34 3.29 20.46
N THR A 49 -0.44 3.35 19.47
CA THR A 49 -0.47 2.44 18.33
C THR A 49 -0.10 1.02 18.74
N ASP A 50 0.87 0.86 19.65
CA ASP A 50 1.31 -0.46 20.14
C ASP A 50 0.19 -1.11 20.96
N ILE A 51 -0.44 -0.35 21.85
CA ILE A 51 -1.61 -0.77 22.63
C ILE A 51 -2.77 -1.13 21.70
N GLY A 52 -3.05 -0.30 20.69
CA GLY A 52 -4.11 -0.57 19.72
C GLY A 52 -3.85 -1.87 18.94
N MET A 53 -2.60 -2.11 18.55
CA MET A 53 -2.22 -3.40 17.97
C MET A 53 -2.41 -4.53 18.98
N MET A 54 -1.91 -4.43 20.21
CA MET A 54 -2.03 -5.48 21.22
C MET A 54 -3.49 -5.92 21.37
N PHE A 55 -4.42 -4.98 21.55
CA PHE A 55 -5.84 -5.27 21.77
C PHE A 55 -6.72 -5.34 20.51
N GLY A 56 -6.13 -5.25 19.31
CA GLY A 56 -6.86 -5.24 18.04
C GLY A 56 -7.87 -4.09 17.90
N VAL A 57 -7.59 -2.93 18.50
CA VAL A 57 -8.43 -1.73 18.42
C VAL A 57 -7.72 -0.58 17.71
N SER A 58 -8.49 0.42 17.29
CA SER A 58 -7.90 1.61 16.67
C SER A 58 -7.08 2.43 17.68
N ARG A 59 -6.02 3.09 17.21
CA ARG A 59 -5.24 4.05 18.00
C ARG A 59 -6.14 5.11 18.65
N GLU A 60 -7.17 5.54 17.94
CA GLU A 60 -8.12 6.55 18.40
C GLU A 60 -8.96 6.05 19.58
N ARG A 61 -9.35 4.77 19.57
CA ARG A 61 -10.04 4.16 20.71
C ARG A 61 -9.17 4.16 21.97
N VAL A 62 -7.88 3.84 21.83
CA VAL A 62 -6.91 3.92 22.95
C VAL A 62 -6.75 5.36 23.42
N ARG A 63 -6.70 6.33 22.50
CA ARG A 63 -6.63 7.76 22.83
C ARG A 63 -7.83 8.21 23.66
N GLN A 64 -9.04 7.82 23.27
CA GLN A 64 -10.27 8.15 24.00
C GLN A 64 -10.23 7.60 25.43
N ILE A 65 -9.79 6.35 25.61
CA ILE A 65 -9.63 5.73 26.94
C ILE A 65 -8.60 6.49 27.77
N ALA A 66 -7.42 6.78 27.20
CA ALA A 66 -6.39 7.55 27.87
C ALA A 66 -6.89 8.94 28.32
N MET A 67 -7.69 9.60 27.48
CA MET A 67 -8.29 10.90 27.78
C MET A 67 -9.32 10.84 28.92
N ARG A 68 -10.20 9.82 28.93
CA ARG A 68 -11.14 9.61 30.05
C ARG A 68 -10.41 9.44 31.39
N GLN A 69 -9.21 8.88 31.34
CA GLN A 69 -8.36 8.63 32.51
C GLN A 69 -7.34 9.76 32.77
N GLY A 70 -7.48 10.91 32.09
CA GLY A 70 -6.63 12.09 32.30
C GLY A 70 -5.15 11.92 31.90
N ARG A 71 -4.81 10.92 31.08
CA ARG A 71 -3.42 10.62 30.69
C ARG A 71 -3.00 11.41 29.45
N LYS A 72 -1.84 12.06 29.53
CA LYS A 72 -1.20 12.70 28.37
C LYS A 72 -0.61 11.65 27.44
N THR A 73 -1.08 11.62 26.20
CA THR A 73 -0.62 10.68 25.17
C THR A 73 0.51 11.29 24.34
N ALA A 74 1.60 11.69 25.00
CA ALA A 74 2.79 12.17 24.27
C ALA A 74 3.26 11.05 23.33
N GLY A 75 3.60 11.40 22.09
CA GLY A 75 3.93 10.42 21.06
C GLY A 75 5.20 9.64 21.42
N SER A 76 5.06 8.46 22.01
CA SER A 76 6.17 7.56 22.24
C SER A 76 6.68 6.99 20.92
N LEU A 77 7.97 6.67 20.90
CA LEU A 77 8.56 5.95 19.78
C LEU A 77 8.00 4.52 19.79
N PRO A 78 7.59 3.98 18.63
CA PRO A 78 6.99 2.65 18.58
C PRO A 78 8.00 1.60 19.02
N ARG A 79 7.50 0.50 19.58
CA ARG A 79 8.33 -0.64 19.97
C ARG A 79 8.43 -1.67 18.84
N VAL A 80 9.52 -2.43 18.83
CA VAL A 80 9.76 -3.54 17.91
C VAL A 80 10.27 -4.73 18.69
N TRP A 81 9.88 -5.93 18.25
CA TRP A 81 10.46 -7.17 18.74
C TRP A 81 11.94 -7.21 18.38
N ASP A 82 12.80 -7.47 19.36
CA ASP A 82 14.23 -7.69 19.18
C ASP A 82 14.56 -9.13 19.54
N ASP A 83 14.85 -9.95 18.52
CA ASP A 83 15.13 -11.37 18.69
C ASP A 83 16.34 -11.64 19.58
N LYS A 84 17.30 -10.72 19.64
CA LYS A 84 18.50 -10.89 20.49
C LYS A 84 18.18 -10.68 21.97
N LEU A 85 17.24 -9.78 22.26
CA LEU A 85 16.81 -9.48 23.62
C LEU A 85 15.56 -10.27 24.03
N ASN A 86 14.98 -11.03 23.10
CA ASN A 86 13.72 -11.75 23.22
C ASN A 86 12.60 -10.89 23.86
N ARG A 87 12.53 -9.60 23.50
CA ARG A 87 11.56 -8.65 24.06
C ARG A 87 11.28 -7.47 23.14
N PHE A 88 10.19 -6.76 23.42
CA PHE A 88 9.87 -5.49 22.76
C PHE A 88 10.75 -4.35 23.28
N ARG A 89 11.55 -3.72 22.40
CA ARG A 89 12.32 -2.51 22.73
C ARG A 89 11.82 -1.29 21.96
N VAL A 90 12.05 -0.12 22.54
CA VAL A 90 11.77 1.15 21.88
C VAL A 90 12.73 1.32 20.70
N ILE A 91 12.22 1.71 19.52
CA ILE A 91 13.10 2.01 18.39
C ILE A 91 13.86 3.30 18.64
N THR A 92 15.08 3.36 18.15
CA THR A 92 15.85 4.60 18.08
C THR A 92 15.26 5.53 17.01
N ARG A 93 15.51 6.84 17.12
CA ARG A 93 15.10 7.81 16.09
C ARG A 93 15.69 7.46 14.71
N LYS A 94 16.94 7.01 14.66
CA LYS A 94 17.63 6.58 13.43
C LYS A 94 16.91 5.40 12.76
N GLU A 95 16.49 4.39 13.53
CA GLU A 95 15.73 3.24 13.01
C GLU A 95 14.36 3.67 12.47
N ARG A 96 13.68 4.57 13.17
CA ARG A 96 12.40 5.14 12.72
C ARG A 96 12.53 5.80 11.35
N ASP A 97 13.55 6.63 11.19
CA ASP A 97 13.75 7.38 9.95
C ASP A 97 14.16 6.47 8.80
N THR A 98 15.00 5.46 9.06
CA THR A 98 15.34 4.42 8.08
C THR A 98 14.09 3.66 7.63
N ARG A 99 13.27 3.18 8.57
CA ARG A 99 12.00 2.50 8.24
C ARG A 99 11.06 3.39 7.45
N ARG A 100 10.90 4.66 7.84
CA ARG A 100 10.08 5.63 7.10
C ARG A 100 10.56 5.83 5.67
N ARG A 101 11.88 5.94 5.45
CA ARG A 101 12.46 6.06 4.10
C ARG A 101 12.18 4.80 3.27
N LEU A 102 12.34 3.61 3.85
CA LEU A 102 12.05 2.35 3.18
C LEU A 102 10.57 2.22 2.79
N ILE A 103 9.67 2.51 3.73
CA ILE A 103 8.21 2.50 3.48
C ILE A 103 7.85 3.49 2.38
N ARG A 104 8.37 4.73 2.43
CA ARG A 104 8.13 5.72 1.37
C ARG A 104 8.62 5.24 0.01
N ARG A 105 9.80 4.61 -0.07
CA ARG A 105 10.33 4.04 -1.32
C ARG A 105 9.41 2.93 -1.84
N ALA A 106 9.00 2.00 -0.98
CA ALA A 106 8.11 0.90 -1.35
C ALA A 106 6.75 1.40 -1.84
N LEU A 107 6.14 2.35 -1.11
CA LEU A 107 4.89 2.99 -1.51
C LEU A 107 5.04 3.74 -2.83
N HIS A 108 6.13 4.49 -3.01
CA HIS A 108 6.39 5.18 -4.26
C HIS A 108 6.50 4.21 -5.45
N HIS A 109 7.22 3.10 -5.31
CA HIS A 109 7.29 2.06 -6.34
C HIS A 109 5.91 1.48 -6.68
N ARG A 110 5.09 1.18 -5.66
CA ARG A 110 3.73 0.66 -5.86
C ARG A 110 2.83 1.68 -6.57
N THR A 111 2.84 2.93 -6.11
CA THR A 111 2.03 4.01 -6.70
C THR A 111 2.46 4.31 -8.13
N VAL A 112 3.75 4.34 -8.42
CA VAL A 112 4.27 4.54 -9.79
C VAL A 112 3.83 3.40 -10.70
N ARG A 113 3.92 2.15 -10.24
CA ARG A 113 3.45 0.98 -11.00
C ARG A 113 1.96 1.07 -11.30
N GLN A 114 1.14 1.36 -10.29
CA GLN A 114 -0.31 1.49 -10.45
C GLN A 114 -0.69 2.64 -11.39
N ARG A 115 -0.04 3.80 -11.28
CA ARG A 115 -0.27 4.94 -12.20
C ARG A 115 0.09 4.59 -13.64
N ARG A 116 1.20 3.87 -13.85
CA ARG A 116 1.58 3.39 -15.20
C ARG A 116 0.54 2.43 -15.77
N GLU A 117 0.03 1.52 -14.94
CA GLU A 117 -0.99 0.55 -15.36
C GLU A 117 -2.28 1.23 -15.79
N VAL A 118 -2.78 2.20 -15.01
CA VAL A 118 -3.94 3.03 -15.39
C VAL A 118 -3.71 3.73 -16.73
N ARG A 119 -2.51 4.30 -16.95
CA ARG A 119 -2.16 4.95 -18.21
C ARG A 119 -2.14 3.98 -19.39
N ARG A 120 -1.59 2.77 -19.21
CA ARG A 120 -1.57 1.73 -20.24
C ARG A 120 -2.98 1.25 -20.59
N VAL A 121 -3.85 1.11 -19.60
CA VAL A 121 -5.27 0.77 -19.83
C VAL A 121 -5.94 1.85 -20.67
N HIS A 122 -5.76 3.13 -20.31
CA HIS A 122 -6.30 4.24 -21.09
C HIS A 122 -5.79 4.23 -22.54
N GLU A 123 -4.49 4.07 -22.75
CA GLU A 123 -3.88 3.98 -24.09
C GLU A 123 -4.42 2.81 -24.92
N LEU A 124 -4.63 1.63 -24.31
CA LEU A 124 -5.23 0.48 -24.98
C LEU A 124 -6.69 0.74 -25.36
N THR A 125 -7.48 1.30 -24.46
CA THR A 125 -8.89 1.62 -24.70
C THR A 125 -9.01 2.63 -25.82
N THR A 126 -8.20 3.69 -25.81
CA THR A 126 -8.16 4.70 -26.86
C THR A 126 -7.74 4.11 -28.21
N LEU A 127 -6.71 3.25 -28.23
CA LEU A 127 -6.26 2.59 -29.46
C LEU A 127 -7.35 1.70 -30.08
N LYS A 128 -8.05 0.91 -29.26
CA LYS A 128 -9.17 0.06 -29.72
C LYS A 128 -10.36 0.90 -30.20
N ALA A 129 -10.67 2.00 -29.51
CA ALA A 129 -11.74 2.91 -29.90
C ALA A 129 -11.43 3.58 -31.24
N LEU A 130 -10.20 4.08 -31.44
CA LEU A 130 -9.76 4.62 -32.73
C LEU A 130 -9.84 3.57 -33.84
N ALA A 131 -9.39 2.35 -33.58
CA ALA A 131 -9.43 1.28 -34.58
C ALA A 131 -10.86 1.00 -35.04
N LYS A 132 -11.82 0.99 -34.09
CA LYS A 132 -13.24 0.83 -34.39
C LYS A 132 -13.79 2.01 -35.20
N GLN A 133 -13.41 3.24 -34.85
CA GLN A 133 -13.87 4.45 -35.53
C GLN A 133 -13.33 4.55 -36.96
N LEU A 134 -12.06 4.19 -37.17
CA LEU A 134 -11.39 4.30 -38.47
C LEU A 134 -11.66 3.10 -39.38
N GLY A 135 -12.16 1.97 -38.85
CA GLY A 135 -12.32 0.72 -39.59
C GLY A 135 -10.98 0.07 -40.01
N ARG A 136 -9.86 0.56 -39.48
CA ARG A 136 -8.49 0.07 -39.76
C ARG A 136 -7.62 0.20 -38.52
N VAL A 137 -6.44 -0.42 -38.55
CA VAL A 137 -5.42 -0.23 -37.50
C VAL A 137 -4.95 1.24 -37.53
N PRO A 138 -5.04 1.99 -36.41
CA PRO A 138 -4.59 3.38 -36.34
C PRO A 138 -3.08 3.47 -36.45
N VAL A 139 -2.57 4.48 -37.16
CA VAL A 139 -1.13 4.78 -37.13
C VAL A 139 -0.78 5.42 -35.79
N PHE A 140 0.48 5.28 -35.36
CA PHE A 140 0.84 5.69 -34.02
C PHE A 140 0.65 7.19 -33.76
N GLN A 141 0.84 8.02 -34.78
CA GLN A 141 0.62 9.46 -34.67
C GLN A 141 -0.85 9.81 -34.34
N GLU A 142 -1.81 9.06 -34.88
CA GLU A 142 -3.25 9.22 -34.56
C GLU A 142 -3.52 8.89 -33.08
N LEU A 143 -2.88 7.84 -32.57
CA LEU A 143 -2.98 7.48 -31.16
C LEU A 143 -2.35 8.56 -30.24
N VAL A 144 -1.16 9.04 -30.57
CA VAL A 144 -0.45 10.11 -29.84
C VAL A 144 -1.35 11.33 -29.68
N THR A 145 -1.98 11.75 -30.78
CA THR A 145 -2.94 12.86 -30.79
C THR A 145 -4.16 12.55 -29.93
N ALA A 146 -4.77 11.38 -30.08
CA ALA A 146 -5.98 11.01 -29.33
C ALA A 146 -5.75 10.85 -27.81
N VAL A 147 -4.58 10.35 -27.41
CA VAL A 147 -4.20 10.21 -26.00
C VAL A 147 -3.70 11.54 -25.41
N GLY A 148 -3.33 12.51 -26.25
CA GLY A 148 -2.76 13.79 -25.81
C GLY A 148 -1.38 13.63 -25.14
N LYS A 149 -0.60 12.63 -25.55
CA LYS A 149 0.73 12.34 -24.99
C LYS A 149 1.78 12.25 -26.07
N SER A 150 3.01 12.64 -25.75
CA SER A 150 4.15 12.46 -26.66
C SER A 150 4.49 10.97 -26.89
N VAL A 151 5.11 10.70 -28.05
CA VAL A 151 5.68 9.39 -28.42
C VAL A 151 6.57 8.83 -27.31
N ALA A 152 7.40 9.68 -26.70
CA ALA A 152 8.27 9.32 -25.58
C ALA A 152 7.48 8.94 -24.33
N GLY A 153 6.41 9.67 -24.01
CA GLY A 153 5.54 9.37 -22.88
C GLY A 153 4.91 7.99 -22.97
N ILE A 154 4.28 7.69 -24.11
CA ILE A 154 3.66 6.38 -24.37
C ILE A 154 4.72 5.27 -24.34
N SER A 155 5.84 5.46 -25.04
CA SER A 155 6.89 4.43 -25.10
C SER A 155 7.47 4.07 -23.73
N LEU A 156 7.58 5.04 -22.82
CA LEU A 156 8.01 4.81 -21.44
C LEU A 156 7.00 4.00 -20.62
N ASP A 157 5.69 4.25 -20.82
CA ASP A 157 4.63 3.47 -20.18
C ASP A 157 4.66 2.00 -20.67
N TRP A 158 5.13 1.75 -21.90
CA TRP A 158 5.26 0.42 -22.51
C TRP A 158 6.63 -0.26 -22.38
N GLY A 159 7.51 0.30 -21.55
CA GLY A 159 8.75 -0.36 -21.13
C GLY A 159 10.01 0.05 -21.89
N LYS A 160 10.00 1.18 -22.60
CA LYS A 160 11.23 1.80 -23.10
C LYS A 160 12.12 2.21 -21.93
N ASP A 161 13.39 1.84 -21.97
CA ASP A 161 14.39 2.35 -21.04
C ASP A 161 14.74 3.81 -21.41
N ARG A 162 14.81 4.70 -20.41
CA ARG A 162 15.23 6.10 -20.61
C ARG A 162 16.70 6.21 -20.97
N LYS A 163 17.53 5.26 -20.50
CA LYS A 163 18.99 5.34 -20.60
C LYS A 163 19.55 4.73 -21.88
N LYS A 164 18.77 3.98 -22.63
CA LYS A 164 19.21 3.31 -23.86
C LYS A 164 18.70 4.07 -25.09
N PRO A 165 19.57 4.50 -26.03
CA PRO A 165 19.14 4.95 -27.33
C PRO A 165 18.50 3.77 -28.09
N GLY A 166 17.33 3.98 -28.69
CA GLY A 166 16.51 2.93 -29.30
C GLY A 166 15.40 2.38 -28.40
N GLY A 167 14.66 1.38 -28.90
CA GLY A 167 13.60 0.68 -28.16
C GLY A 167 12.17 1.23 -28.31
N TYR A 168 11.98 2.32 -29.07
CA TYR A 168 10.64 2.84 -29.41
C TYR A 168 9.80 1.81 -30.16
N GLY A 169 10.36 1.22 -31.24
CA GLY A 169 9.67 0.19 -32.01
C GLY A 169 9.26 -1.03 -31.18
N VAL A 170 10.07 -1.45 -30.20
CA VAL A 170 9.74 -2.57 -29.30
C VAL A 170 8.58 -2.22 -28.37
N ALA A 171 8.60 -1.02 -27.78
CA ALA A 171 7.53 -0.54 -26.90
C ALA A 171 6.20 -0.41 -27.68
N MET A 172 6.25 0.14 -28.89
CA MET A 172 5.10 0.29 -29.78
C MET A 172 4.57 -1.06 -30.22
N ALA A 173 5.44 -1.98 -30.66
CA ALA A 173 5.04 -3.33 -31.03
C ALA A 173 4.39 -4.08 -29.85
N ARG A 174 4.81 -3.82 -28.61
CA ARG A 174 4.18 -4.40 -27.42
C ARG A 174 2.79 -3.84 -27.20
N LEU A 175 2.60 -2.53 -27.34
CA LEU A 175 1.29 -1.87 -27.25
C LEU A 175 0.30 -2.48 -28.25
N TYR A 176 0.65 -2.48 -29.54
CA TYR A 176 -0.25 -2.98 -30.60
C TYR A 176 -0.55 -4.47 -30.45
N ARG A 177 0.46 -5.30 -30.13
CA ARG A 177 0.22 -6.73 -29.81
C ARG A 177 -0.72 -6.91 -28.63
N THR A 178 -0.56 -6.11 -27.56
CA THR A 178 -1.44 -6.18 -26.38
C THR A 178 -2.87 -5.74 -26.72
N ALA A 179 -3.04 -4.84 -27.67
CA ALA A 179 -4.35 -4.45 -28.19
C ALA A 179 -4.97 -5.50 -29.14
N GLY A 180 -4.21 -6.51 -29.57
CA GLY A 180 -4.67 -7.57 -30.47
C GLY A 180 -4.44 -7.27 -31.96
N PHE A 181 -3.56 -6.32 -32.29
CA PHE A 181 -3.24 -5.97 -33.67
C PHE A 181 -1.92 -6.61 -34.12
N GLU A 182 -1.87 -7.06 -35.37
CA GLU A 182 -0.61 -7.45 -36.00
C GLU A 182 0.27 -6.23 -36.23
N VAL A 183 1.51 -6.31 -35.76
CA VAL A 183 2.51 -5.26 -35.96
C VAL A 183 3.14 -5.48 -37.32
N ARG A 184 2.56 -4.88 -38.36
CA ARG A 184 3.30 -4.71 -39.62
C ARG A 184 4.46 -3.76 -39.31
N GLY A 185 5.67 -4.16 -39.70
CA GLY A 185 6.92 -3.50 -39.32
C GLY A 185 6.84 -1.98 -39.46
N VAL A 186 7.53 -1.27 -38.56
CA VAL A 186 7.48 0.18 -38.41
C VAL A 186 7.97 0.87 -39.70
N GLY A 187 7.08 1.02 -40.67
CA GLY A 187 7.22 1.98 -41.74
C GLY A 187 6.94 3.34 -41.15
N TYR A 188 7.99 4.07 -40.81
CA TYR A 188 7.90 5.53 -40.74
C TYR A 188 7.62 6.00 -42.17
N SER A 189 6.36 6.22 -42.50
CA SER A 189 5.97 6.88 -43.75
C SER A 189 5.93 8.38 -43.51
N GLY A 190 6.83 9.13 -44.17
CA GLY A 190 6.86 10.59 -44.23
C GLY A 190 7.95 11.21 -43.36
#